data_AF-A0A165MYL0-F1
#
_entry.id   AF-A0A165MYL0-F1
#
_cell.length_a   1.000
_cell.length_b   1.000
_cell.length_c   1.000
_cell.angle_alpha   90.00
_cell.angle_beta   90.00
_cell.angle_gamma   90.00
#
_symmetry.space_group_name_H-M   'P 1'
#
loop_
_entity.id
_entity.type
_entity.pdbx_description
1 polymer ?
#
loop_
_entity_poly.entity_id
_entity_poly.type
_entity_poly.pdbx_seq_one_letter_code
_entity_poly.pdbx_strand_id
1 'polypeptide(L)'
;MPGAGSGNLAFGKETSFMESLADEDNDGNPDYWQFGRNPSLTELSLDNQLQRMRDAGVVENVESVKQAFEGAVGVEATISSDTFDDVEDIVFNDAGTSFTSGQAASSRIYAGVDYVGGTAERELIGCIPTEFTPINYTEGGLLTFSISFLYADENKSASITPSNVNSVSNATSAPDHALTLDIDGVTVTQLQSAQLSISSIARFIRGAAGPAPVDAVIAAPESTVETSAVFGSDSPSRLELAYGSAGATSPEDLVGGVSATLDVTVNGTQVSTYNLTVTPASGSWDNVINTENTEQSLTWNVDGGVSVA
;
A
#
# COMPACT_ATOMS: atom_id res chain seq x y z
N MET A 1 -22.11 11.66 26.67
CA MET A 1 -21.23 10.53 27.08
C MET A 1 -20.01 10.63 26.18
N PRO A 2 -18.80 10.90 26.67
CA PRO A 2 -17.62 10.97 25.81
C PRO A 2 -17.21 9.53 25.51
N GLY A 3 -17.54 9.07 24.29
CA GLY A 3 -17.17 7.75 23.80
C GLY A 3 -15.65 7.63 23.68
N ALA A 4 -15.16 6.39 23.71
CA ALA A 4 -13.78 6.04 23.36
C ALA A 4 -13.36 6.78 22.07
N GLY A 5 -12.14 7.32 22.05
CA GLY A 5 -11.73 8.37 21.12
C GLY A 5 -12.12 8.14 19.66
N SER A 6 -12.83 9.11 19.09
CA SER A 6 -12.96 9.24 17.63
C SER A 6 -11.63 9.75 17.08
N GLY A 7 -11.10 9.04 16.08
CA GLY A 7 -9.92 9.47 15.35
C GLY A 7 -10.29 9.97 13.96
N ASN A 8 -9.55 10.95 13.46
CA ASN A 8 -9.64 11.41 12.09
C ASN A 8 -8.34 11.07 11.36
N LEU A 9 -8.45 10.64 10.11
CA LEU A 9 -7.32 10.37 9.23
C LEU A 9 -7.62 10.92 7.83
N ALA A 10 -6.70 11.73 7.31
CA ALA A 10 -6.74 12.25 5.96
C ALA A 10 -5.33 12.41 5.42
N PHE A 11 -5.19 12.54 4.10
CA PHE A 11 -3.93 12.88 3.46
C PHE A 11 -4.11 14.00 2.45
N GLY A 12 -3.01 14.69 2.15
CA GLY A 12 -2.88 15.60 1.00
C GLY A 12 -1.63 15.23 0.20
N LYS A 13 -1.68 15.41 -1.11
CA LYS A 13 -0.56 15.12 -2.02
C LYS A 13 0.44 16.27 -1.96
N GLU A 14 1.74 16.02 -1.86
CA GLU A 14 2.76 17.07 -1.93
C GLU A 14 3.18 17.32 -3.39
N THR A 15 3.41 18.58 -3.78
CA THR A 15 3.89 18.93 -5.13
C THR A 15 5.34 18.49 -5.37
N SER A 16 6.11 18.43 -4.29
CA SER A 16 7.45 17.84 -4.21
C SER A 16 7.74 17.54 -2.73
N PHE A 17 8.76 16.74 -2.46
CA PHE A 17 9.09 16.25 -1.13
C PHE A 17 9.16 17.37 -0.07
N MET A 18 8.25 17.31 0.91
CA MET A 18 8.10 18.29 2.01
C MET A 18 7.76 19.72 1.58
N GLU A 19 7.34 19.95 0.33
CA GLU A 19 6.97 21.27 -0.18
C GLU A 19 5.46 21.56 0.01
N SER A 20 4.89 22.42 -0.82
CA SER A 20 3.44 22.72 -0.82
C SER A 20 2.60 21.49 -1.12
N LEU A 21 1.36 21.50 -0.63
CA LEU A 21 0.36 20.54 -1.05
C LEU A 21 -0.19 20.90 -2.43
N ALA A 22 -0.63 19.89 -3.18
CA ALA A 22 -1.31 20.04 -4.45
C ALA A 22 -2.70 20.67 -4.27
N ASP A 23 -3.07 21.48 -5.25
CA ASP A 23 -4.37 22.12 -5.44
C ASP A 23 -4.80 21.72 -6.87
N GLU A 24 -5.53 20.62 -6.98
CA GLU A 24 -5.86 19.97 -8.26
C GLU A 24 -7.04 20.67 -8.95
N ASP A 25 -7.95 21.28 -8.18
CA ASP A 25 -9.09 22.03 -8.70
C ASP A 25 -8.80 23.51 -8.99
N ASN A 26 -7.60 23.99 -8.61
CA ASN A 26 -7.12 25.37 -8.73
C ASN A 26 -8.02 26.40 -8.02
N ASP A 27 -8.68 26.02 -6.92
CA ASP A 27 -9.50 26.93 -6.12
C ASP A 27 -8.67 27.84 -5.17
N GLY A 28 -7.36 27.59 -5.09
CA GLY A 28 -6.41 28.30 -4.25
C GLY A 28 -6.19 27.67 -2.87
N ASN A 29 -6.78 26.50 -2.61
CA ASN A 29 -6.64 25.72 -1.38
C ASN A 29 -6.14 24.30 -1.70
N PRO A 30 -5.37 23.68 -0.78
CA PRO A 30 -4.99 22.29 -0.98
C PRO A 30 -6.18 21.33 -0.92
N ASP A 31 -6.08 20.27 -1.70
CA ASP A 31 -7.02 19.15 -1.67
C ASP A 31 -6.62 18.08 -0.66
N TYR A 32 -7.63 17.41 -0.10
CA TYR A 32 -7.45 16.40 0.94
C TYR A 32 -8.43 15.26 0.77
N TRP A 33 -7.99 14.04 1.09
CA TRP A 33 -8.76 12.82 0.87
C TRP A 33 -8.75 11.90 2.08
N GLN A 34 -9.81 11.11 2.21
CA GLN A 34 -9.81 9.94 3.06
C GLN A 34 -9.08 8.80 2.36
N PHE A 35 -8.35 7.98 3.11
CA PHE A 35 -7.71 6.77 2.57
C PHE A 35 -8.74 5.77 2.02
N GLY A 36 -9.90 5.67 2.64
CA GLY A 36 -10.92 4.70 2.27
C GLY A 36 -11.95 4.56 3.37
N ARG A 37 -12.74 3.47 3.33
CA ARG A 37 -13.72 3.20 4.38
C ARG A 37 -13.11 2.37 5.51
N ASN A 38 -13.56 2.62 6.73
CA ASN A 38 -13.05 1.98 7.96
C ASN A 38 -11.52 2.03 8.09
N PRO A 39 -10.87 3.21 7.91
CA PRO A 39 -9.43 3.29 7.98
C PRO A 39 -8.95 2.96 9.41
N SER A 40 -7.80 2.31 9.48
CA SER A 40 -7.09 2.03 10.72
C SER A 40 -5.61 2.36 10.58
N LEU A 41 -5.03 2.87 11.66
CA LEU A 41 -3.58 3.06 11.76
C LEU A 41 -2.96 1.78 12.34
N THR A 42 -2.17 1.09 11.53
CA THR A 42 -1.43 -0.11 11.96
C THR A 42 -0.12 0.26 12.66
N GLU A 43 0.44 1.42 12.31
CA GLU A 43 1.60 2.01 12.95
C GLU A 43 1.48 3.53 13.01
N LEU A 44 2.00 4.14 14.08
CA LEU A 44 2.28 5.56 14.15
C LEU A 44 3.42 5.81 15.15
N SER A 45 4.65 5.74 14.68
CA SER A 45 5.86 5.74 15.51
C SER A 45 6.82 6.88 15.15
N LEU A 46 7.76 7.19 16.04
CA LEU A 46 8.79 8.22 15.86
C LEU A 46 10.10 7.75 16.47
N ASP A 47 11.19 7.88 15.72
CA ASP A 47 12.54 7.56 16.16
C ASP A 47 13.50 8.77 15.97
N ASN A 48 14.28 9.05 17.02
CA ASN A 48 15.31 10.09 17.02
C ASN A 48 16.73 9.52 16.81
N GLN A 49 16.86 8.22 16.56
CA GLN A 49 18.12 7.53 16.25
C GLN A 49 19.26 8.00 17.18
N LEU A 50 19.04 7.87 18.49
CA LEU A 50 19.95 8.42 19.50
C LEU A 50 21.21 7.56 19.64
N GLN A 51 22.39 8.18 19.47
CA GLN A 51 23.66 7.53 19.78
C GLN A 51 24.02 7.77 21.25
N ARG A 52 24.34 6.69 21.98
CA ARG A 52 24.76 6.77 23.39
C ARG A 52 26.27 6.97 23.49
N MET A 53 26.69 7.94 24.30
CA MET A 53 28.09 8.27 24.54
C MET A 53 28.52 7.83 25.93
N ARG A 54 29.80 7.46 26.08
CA ARG A 54 30.39 7.01 27.34
C ARG A 54 31.76 7.64 27.54
N ASP A 55 32.02 8.09 28.76
CA ASP A 55 33.35 8.57 29.17
C ASP A 55 34.27 7.42 29.61
N ALA A 56 35.58 7.66 29.59
CA ALA A 56 36.53 6.67 30.09
C ALA A 56 36.34 6.45 31.60
N GLY A 57 36.20 5.19 32.01
CA GLY A 57 36.12 4.81 33.43
C GLY A 57 34.74 4.90 34.07
N VAL A 58 33.70 5.29 33.34
CA VAL A 58 32.30 5.21 33.81
C VAL A 58 31.61 3.96 33.28
N VAL A 59 30.77 3.37 34.12
CA VAL A 59 30.06 2.12 33.80
C VAL A 59 28.80 2.39 32.96
N GLU A 60 28.16 3.55 33.17
CA GLU A 60 26.93 3.96 32.51
C GLU A 60 27.18 4.99 31.39
N ASN A 61 26.22 5.13 30.48
CA ASN A 61 26.29 6.12 29.41
C ASN A 61 26.02 7.52 29.96
N VAL A 62 26.76 8.52 29.46
CA VAL A 62 26.76 9.90 30.00
C VAL A 62 25.84 10.81 29.20
N GLU A 63 25.67 10.55 27.90
CA GLU A 63 24.91 11.40 26.99
C GLU A 63 24.21 10.57 25.89
N SER A 64 23.15 11.14 25.31
CA SER A 64 22.50 10.62 24.10
C SER A 64 22.37 11.75 23.06
N VAL A 65 22.99 11.56 21.90
CA VAL A 65 23.08 12.56 20.83
C VAL A 65 22.20 12.13 19.66
N LYS A 66 21.25 12.99 19.27
CA LYS A 66 20.37 12.77 18.11
C LYS A 66 21.19 12.75 16.83
N GLN A 67 21.07 11.68 16.06
CA GLN A 67 21.73 11.55 14.75
C GLN A 67 20.76 11.94 13.63
N ALA A 68 19.61 11.28 13.56
CA ALA A 68 18.62 11.53 12.53
C ALA A 68 17.19 11.55 13.11
N PHE A 69 16.25 11.89 12.26
CA PHE A 69 14.83 11.78 12.51
C PHE A 69 14.19 10.91 11.43
N GLU A 70 13.29 10.05 11.87
CA GLU A 70 12.41 9.28 11.02
C GLU A 70 11.19 8.91 11.85
N GLY A 71 10.02 8.86 11.25
CA GLY A 71 8.95 8.08 11.83
C GLY A 71 8.25 7.25 10.77
N ALA A 72 7.41 6.34 11.24
CA ALA A 72 6.65 5.44 10.38
C ALA A 72 5.16 5.58 10.66
N VAL A 73 4.36 5.42 9.61
CA VAL A 73 2.91 5.39 9.69
C VAL A 73 2.39 4.33 8.74
N GLY A 74 1.52 3.47 9.23
CA GLY A 74 0.88 2.41 8.45
C GLY A 74 -0.63 2.61 8.44
N VAL A 75 -1.24 2.47 7.27
CA VAL A 75 -2.68 2.64 7.07
C VAL A 75 -3.26 1.40 6.40
N GLU A 76 -4.39 0.91 6.90
CA GLU A 76 -5.21 -0.10 6.24
C GLU A 76 -6.64 0.42 6.10
N ALA A 77 -7.27 0.24 4.94
CA ALA A 77 -8.66 0.63 4.71
C ALA A 77 -9.34 -0.24 3.65
N THR A 78 -10.67 -0.21 3.61
CA THR A 78 -11.47 -0.76 2.51
C THR A 78 -11.39 0.15 1.28
N ILE A 79 -11.15 -0.46 0.11
CA ILE A 79 -11.11 0.24 -1.17
C ILE A 79 -12.44 0.94 -1.45
N SER A 80 -12.36 2.19 -1.92
CA SER A 80 -13.50 3.03 -2.28
C SER A 80 -13.31 3.61 -3.67
N SER A 81 -14.33 3.53 -4.52
CA SER A 81 -14.31 4.15 -5.85
C SER A 81 -14.24 5.68 -5.84
N ASP A 82 -14.37 6.31 -4.68
CA ASP A 82 -14.32 7.78 -4.53
C ASP A 82 -12.91 8.33 -4.28
N THR A 83 -11.96 7.51 -3.82
CA THR A 83 -10.68 8.00 -3.26
C THR A 83 -9.48 7.10 -3.55
N PHE A 84 -9.65 5.94 -4.19
CA PHE A 84 -8.57 4.95 -4.33
C PHE A 84 -7.53 5.36 -5.38
N ASP A 85 -7.94 6.08 -6.42
CA ASP A 85 -7.05 6.75 -7.37
C ASP A 85 -6.13 7.75 -6.66
N ASP A 86 -6.66 8.54 -5.73
CA ASP A 86 -5.85 9.47 -4.92
C ASP A 86 -4.86 8.75 -3.99
N VAL A 87 -5.20 7.54 -3.57
CA VAL A 87 -4.30 6.66 -2.80
C VAL A 87 -3.18 6.13 -3.70
N GLU A 88 -3.48 5.80 -4.96
CA GLU A 88 -2.48 5.39 -5.95
C GLU A 88 -1.51 6.52 -6.28
N ASP A 89 -1.98 7.77 -6.35
CA ASP A 89 -1.16 8.96 -6.59
C ASP A 89 -0.07 9.22 -5.54
N ILE A 90 -0.32 8.83 -4.28
CA ILE A 90 0.68 8.94 -3.21
C ILE A 90 1.61 7.72 -3.12
N VAL A 91 1.42 6.73 -4.01
CA VAL A 91 2.28 5.55 -4.12
C VAL A 91 3.13 5.58 -5.39
N PHE A 92 2.49 5.75 -6.56
CA PHE A 92 3.11 5.71 -7.87
C PHE A 92 3.55 7.11 -8.30
N ASN A 93 4.84 7.28 -8.59
CA ASN A 93 5.42 8.59 -8.93
C ASN A 93 5.24 9.01 -10.40
N ASP A 94 4.33 8.36 -11.12
CA ASP A 94 3.91 8.71 -12.48
C ASP A 94 2.41 9.00 -12.52
N ALA A 95 1.98 9.93 -11.66
CA ALA A 95 0.59 10.34 -11.48
C ALA A 95 -0.36 9.13 -11.26
N GLY A 96 -0.01 8.27 -10.31
CA GLY A 96 -0.86 7.14 -9.92
C GLY A 96 -0.74 5.90 -10.82
N THR A 97 -0.07 5.98 -11.97
CA THR A 97 -0.15 4.90 -12.98
C THR A 97 0.99 3.88 -12.95
N SER A 98 2.21 4.28 -12.58
CA SER A 98 3.38 3.38 -12.61
C SER A 98 4.56 3.92 -11.79
N PHE A 99 5.62 3.12 -11.66
CA PHE A 99 6.90 3.60 -11.12
C PHE A 99 7.83 4.08 -12.23
N THR A 100 8.35 5.30 -12.08
CA THR A 100 9.38 5.88 -12.95
C THR A 100 10.64 6.24 -12.16
N SER A 101 11.77 6.37 -12.84
CA SER A 101 13.01 6.78 -12.19
C SER A 101 12.93 8.24 -11.73
N GLY A 102 13.24 8.52 -10.48
CA GLY A 102 13.33 9.91 -9.99
C GLY A 102 12.92 10.07 -8.53
N GLN A 103 12.37 11.26 -8.25
CA GLN A 103 11.79 11.58 -6.95
C GLN A 103 10.60 10.65 -6.69
N ALA A 104 10.47 10.17 -5.45
CA ALA A 104 9.32 9.39 -5.03
C ALA A 104 8.08 10.27 -4.88
N ALA A 105 6.89 9.68 -5.01
CA ALA A 105 5.67 10.33 -4.55
C ALA A 105 5.76 10.60 -3.04
N SER A 106 5.24 11.74 -2.59
CA SER A 106 5.16 12.07 -1.17
C SER A 106 3.84 12.74 -0.83
N SER A 107 3.47 12.63 0.43
CA SER A 107 2.21 13.14 0.96
C SER A 107 2.39 13.76 2.33
N ARG A 108 1.36 14.47 2.77
CA ARG A 108 1.17 14.79 4.19
C ARG A 108 0.02 13.99 4.75
N ILE A 109 0.23 13.42 5.93
CA ILE A 109 -0.79 12.62 6.61
C ILE A 109 -1.22 13.34 7.89
N TYR A 110 -2.53 13.51 8.04
CA TYR A 110 -3.15 14.19 9.17
C TYR A 110 -3.85 13.16 10.05
N ALA A 111 -3.33 12.94 11.25
CA ALA A 111 -3.88 12.01 12.23
C ALA A 111 -4.33 12.76 13.48
N GLY A 112 -5.62 12.69 13.78
CA GLY A 112 -6.25 13.31 14.95
C GLY A 112 -6.87 12.28 15.89
N VAL A 113 -6.85 12.54 17.19
CA VAL A 113 -7.61 11.78 18.18
C VAL A 113 -8.34 12.72 19.14
N ASP A 114 -9.63 12.47 19.32
CA ASP A 114 -10.45 13.10 20.34
C ASP A 114 -10.34 12.31 21.64
N TYR A 115 -10.08 13.01 22.75
CA TYR A 115 -10.05 12.39 24.07
C TYR A 115 -10.79 13.24 25.10
N VAL A 116 -11.03 12.67 26.29
CA VAL A 116 -11.71 13.39 27.37
C VAL A 116 -10.88 14.59 27.78
N GLY A 117 -11.34 15.79 27.40
CA GLY A 117 -10.70 17.06 27.76
C GLY A 117 -9.86 17.71 26.66
N GLY A 118 -9.85 17.19 25.43
CA GLY A 118 -9.20 17.85 24.31
C GLY A 118 -9.08 17.01 23.03
N THR A 119 -8.31 17.54 22.09
CA THR A 119 -7.91 16.86 20.85
C THR A 119 -6.39 16.86 20.75
N ALA A 120 -5.83 15.82 20.15
CA ALA A 120 -4.43 15.77 19.79
C ALA A 120 -4.33 15.48 18.29
N GLU A 121 -3.60 16.32 17.56
CA GLU A 121 -3.42 16.20 16.12
C GLU A 121 -1.92 16.15 15.78
N ARG A 122 -1.57 15.35 14.78
CA ARG A 122 -0.24 15.24 14.18
C ARG A 122 -0.36 15.45 12.67
N GLU A 123 0.43 16.36 12.12
CA GLU A 123 0.68 16.49 10.69
C GLU A 123 2.04 15.84 10.43
N LEU A 124 2.03 14.76 9.67
CA LEU A 124 3.22 14.05 9.21
C LEU A 124 3.60 14.61 7.84
N ILE A 125 4.86 14.98 7.66
CA ILE A 125 5.34 15.71 6.47
C ILE A 125 6.35 14.84 5.70
N GLY A 126 6.30 14.87 4.37
CA GLY A 126 7.18 14.05 3.54
C GLY A 126 6.95 12.55 3.75
N CYS A 127 5.69 12.13 3.83
CA CYS A 127 5.31 10.73 3.92
C CYS A 127 5.58 10.04 2.57
N ILE A 128 6.58 9.15 2.53
CA ILE A 128 6.94 8.38 1.34
C ILE A 128 6.51 6.92 1.51
N PRO A 129 5.93 6.29 0.49
CA PRO A 129 5.53 4.88 0.55
C PRO A 129 6.76 3.97 0.59
N THR A 130 6.77 3.00 1.49
CA THR A 130 7.80 1.94 1.53
C THR A 130 7.26 0.59 1.11
N GLU A 131 6.00 0.32 1.45
CA GLU A 131 5.28 -0.91 1.12
C GLU A 131 3.83 -0.57 0.77
N PHE A 132 3.26 -1.29 -0.19
CA PHE A 132 1.87 -1.16 -0.60
C PHE A 132 1.31 -2.52 -0.99
N THR A 133 0.20 -2.91 -0.36
CA THR A 133 -0.64 -4.02 -0.78
C THR A 133 -1.93 -3.42 -1.34
N PRO A 134 -1.98 -3.09 -2.65
CA PRO A 134 -3.16 -2.46 -3.27
C PRO A 134 -4.41 -3.32 -3.22
N ILE A 135 -4.25 -4.64 -3.32
CA ILE A 135 -5.34 -5.59 -3.33
C ILE A 135 -5.06 -6.64 -2.26
N ASN A 136 -5.93 -6.71 -1.26
CA ASN A 136 -6.03 -7.81 -0.32
C ASN A 136 -7.47 -8.35 -0.36
N TYR A 137 -7.66 -9.43 -1.11
CA TYR A 137 -8.95 -10.07 -1.33
C TYR A 137 -9.06 -11.36 -0.52
N THR A 138 -10.24 -11.54 0.07
CA THR A 138 -10.68 -12.81 0.66
C THR A 138 -12.14 -13.01 0.30
N GLU A 139 -12.52 -14.23 -0.08
CA GLU A 139 -13.90 -14.60 -0.39
C GLU A 139 -14.84 -14.23 0.78
N GLY A 140 -16.00 -13.63 0.44
CA GLY A 140 -16.99 -13.19 1.41
C GLY A 140 -16.62 -11.91 2.19
N GLY A 141 -15.46 -11.30 1.92
CA GLY A 141 -14.96 -10.09 2.56
C GLY A 141 -15.23 -8.79 1.80
N LEU A 142 -14.67 -7.68 2.32
CA LEU A 142 -14.47 -6.44 1.58
C LEU A 142 -13.05 -6.44 1.03
N LEU A 143 -12.81 -5.85 -0.14
CA LEU A 143 -11.46 -5.62 -0.62
C LEU A 143 -10.79 -4.54 0.24
N THR A 144 -9.62 -4.85 0.78
CA THR A 144 -8.81 -3.89 1.52
C THR A 144 -7.49 -3.62 0.82
N PHE A 145 -6.86 -2.53 1.22
CA PHE A 145 -5.48 -2.20 0.88
C PHE A 145 -4.73 -1.81 2.16
N SER A 146 -3.40 -1.91 2.11
CA SER A 146 -2.54 -1.40 3.18
C SER A 146 -1.31 -0.71 2.64
N ILE A 147 -0.94 0.44 3.21
CA ILE A 147 0.27 1.18 2.85
C ILE A 147 1.09 1.47 4.11
N SER A 148 2.40 1.25 4.02
CA SER A 148 3.38 1.68 5.00
C SER A 148 4.15 2.88 4.45
N PHE A 149 4.30 3.91 5.27
CA PHE A 149 5.08 5.10 4.96
C PHE A 149 6.18 5.35 5.97
N LEU A 150 7.26 5.99 5.51
CA LEU A 150 8.16 6.75 6.38
C LEU A 150 7.85 8.24 6.23
N TYR A 151 7.91 9.01 7.31
CA TYR A 151 7.75 10.47 7.29
C TYR A 151 9.00 11.19 7.81
N ALA A 152 9.23 12.37 7.25
CA ALA A 152 10.48 13.12 7.36
C ALA A 152 10.47 14.19 8.46
N ASP A 153 9.29 14.71 8.80
CA ASP A 153 9.10 15.64 9.92
C ASP A 153 7.65 15.57 10.45
N GLU A 154 7.39 16.19 11.61
CA GLU A 154 6.03 16.32 12.15
C GLU A 154 5.74 17.67 12.83
N ASN A 155 4.50 18.15 12.70
CA ASN A 155 3.97 19.28 13.48
C ASN A 155 2.93 18.82 14.52
N LYS A 156 2.85 19.52 15.67
CA LYS A 156 1.87 19.28 16.76
C LYS A 156 0.94 20.49 16.96
N SER A 157 -0.38 20.26 17.05
CA SER A 157 -1.47 21.23 17.40
C SER A 157 -1.63 22.47 16.50
N ALA A 158 -2.80 22.99 16.13
CA ALA A 158 -4.19 22.51 16.11
C ALA A 158 -4.96 23.39 15.08
N SER A 159 -5.90 22.78 14.34
CA SER A 159 -6.59 23.24 13.10
C SER A 159 -6.01 22.64 11.81
N ILE A 160 -5.23 21.57 11.92
CA ILE A 160 -4.69 20.88 10.74
C ILE A 160 -5.65 19.82 10.20
N THR A 161 -6.73 19.46 10.90
CA THR A 161 -7.80 18.67 10.27
C THR A 161 -8.26 19.48 9.05
N PRO A 162 -8.01 18.97 7.84
CA PRO A 162 -8.30 19.76 6.66
C PRO A 162 -9.81 19.99 6.57
N SER A 163 -10.21 21.22 6.25
CA SER A 163 -11.60 21.47 5.83
C SER A 163 -11.78 20.93 4.42
N ASN A 164 -12.97 20.40 4.10
CA ASN A 164 -13.32 19.89 2.78
C ASN A 164 -12.59 18.61 2.34
N VAL A 165 -12.35 17.68 3.27
CA VAL A 165 -11.83 16.35 2.92
C VAL A 165 -12.81 15.61 2.00
N ASN A 166 -12.35 15.22 0.82
CA ASN A 166 -13.03 14.33 -0.10
C ASN A 166 -13.29 13.00 0.63
N SER A 167 -14.57 12.77 0.92
CA SER A 167 -15.02 11.72 1.82
C SER A 167 -15.66 10.57 1.06
N VAL A 168 -15.50 9.36 1.58
CA VAL A 168 -16.11 8.16 0.99
C VAL A 168 -17.63 8.20 1.12
N SER A 169 -18.31 8.19 -0.01
CA SER A 169 -19.77 8.18 -0.11
C SER A 169 -20.35 6.78 0.14
N ASN A 170 -21.68 6.66 0.13
CA ASN A 170 -22.32 5.37 0.33
C ASN A 170 -22.37 4.58 -0.98
N ALA A 171 -22.26 3.26 -0.88
CA ALA A 171 -22.25 2.33 -2.01
C ALA A 171 -21.04 2.49 -2.96
N THR A 172 -19.90 2.97 -2.45
CA THR A 172 -18.64 3.07 -3.22
C THR A 172 -17.55 2.15 -2.71
N SER A 173 -17.79 1.42 -1.62
CA SER A 173 -16.87 0.43 -1.08
C SER A 173 -16.84 -0.83 -1.94
N ALA A 174 -15.65 -1.39 -2.18
CA ALA A 174 -15.47 -2.59 -2.98
C ALA A 174 -15.80 -3.88 -2.19
N PRO A 175 -16.91 -4.58 -2.50
CA PRO A 175 -17.17 -5.92 -1.98
C PRO A 175 -16.29 -6.97 -2.68
N ASP A 176 -16.19 -8.17 -2.12
CA ASP A 176 -15.51 -9.34 -2.71
C ASP A 176 -15.69 -9.48 -4.24
N HIS A 177 -16.93 -9.47 -4.72
CA HIS A 177 -17.27 -9.62 -6.14
C HIS A 177 -16.95 -8.40 -7.02
N ALA A 178 -16.30 -7.36 -6.48
CA ALA A 178 -15.74 -6.27 -7.26
C ALA A 178 -14.40 -6.65 -7.92
N LEU A 179 -13.71 -7.70 -7.43
CA LEU A 179 -12.46 -8.16 -8.01
C LEU A 179 -12.69 -9.14 -9.16
N THR A 180 -12.04 -8.90 -10.29
CA THR A 180 -11.83 -9.90 -11.34
C THR A 180 -10.33 -10.16 -11.48
N LEU A 181 -9.92 -11.42 -11.34
CA LEU A 181 -8.56 -11.87 -11.62
C LEU A 181 -8.53 -12.65 -12.93
N ASP A 182 -7.72 -12.18 -13.87
CA ASP A 182 -7.39 -12.89 -15.10
C ASP A 182 -5.91 -13.27 -15.11
N ILE A 183 -5.60 -14.51 -15.47
CA ILE A 183 -4.22 -14.98 -15.66
C ILE A 183 -4.17 -15.75 -16.98
N ASP A 184 -3.29 -15.30 -17.87
CA ASP A 184 -3.07 -15.82 -19.22
C ASP A 184 -4.35 -15.80 -20.10
N GLY A 185 -5.16 -14.75 -19.97
CA GLY A 185 -6.42 -14.60 -20.71
C GLY A 185 -7.56 -15.47 -20.18
N VAL A 186 -7.39 -16.07 -19.00
CA VAL A 186 -8.38 -16.92 -18.34
C VAL A 186 -8.72 -16.38 -16.96
N THR A 187 -9.98 -15.98 -16.81
CA THR A 187 -10.55 -15.53 -15.54
C THR A 187 -10.58 -16.65 -14.50
N VAL A 188 -10.10 -16.36 -13.29
CA VAL A 188 -10.15 -17.27 -12.14
C VAL A 188 -11.51 -17.12 -11.46
N THR A 189 -12.38 -18.13 -11.60
CA THR A 189 -13.79 -18.04 -11.18
C THR A 189 -14.06 -18.50 -9.75
N GLN A 190 -13.18 -19.32 -9.17
CA GLN A 190 -13.34 -19.86 -7.81
C GLN A 190 -12.25 -19.34 -6.85
N LEU A 191 -11.94 -18.05 -6.95
CA LEU A 191 -10.91 -17.37 -6.17
C LEU A 191 -11.27 -17.32 -4.67
N GLN A 192 -10.39 -17.84 -3.82
CA GLN A 192 -10.52 -17.80 -2.36
C GLN A 192 -9.73 -16.63 -1.75
N SER A 193 -8.54 -16.36 -2.28
CA SER A 193 -7.72 -15.22 -1.89
C SER A 193 -6.88 -14.70 -3.07
N ALA A 194 -6.61 -13.40 -3.05
CA ALA A 194 -5.66 -12.76 -3.95
C ALA A 194 -5.01 -11.58 -3.26
N GLN A 195 -3.69 -11.47 -3.38
CA GLN A 195 -2.93 -10.37 -2.82
C GLN A 195 -1.91 -9.90 -3.84
N LEU A 196 -1.88 -8.60 -4.14
CA LEU A 196 -0.76 -7.94 -4.81
C LEU A 196 -0.01 -7.15 -3.75
N SER A 197 1.29 -7.42 -3.61
CA SER A 197 2.17 -6.75 -2.64
C SER A 197 3.36 -6.13 -3.36
N ILE A 198 3.69 -4.90 -2.97
CA ILE A 198 4.78 -4.08 -3.50
C ILE A 198 5.63 -3.64 -2.32
N SER A 199 6.93 -3.88 -2.36
CA SER A 199 7.86 -3.54 -1.28
C SER A 199 9.05 -2.73 -1.81
N SER A 200 9.82 -2.14 -0.90
CA SER A 200 11.02 -1.37 -1.23
C SER A 200 10.75 -0.22 -2.22
N ILE A 201 9.61 0.45 -2.06
CA ILE A 201 9.12 1.45 -3.02
C ILE A 201 10.03 2.69 -3.06
N ALA A 202 10.20 3.37 -1.93
CA ALA A 202 10.98 4.60 -1.83
C ALA A 202 11.95 4.58 -0.65
N ARG A 203 12.91 5.51 -0.68
CA ARG A 203 13.86 5.75 0.41
C ARG A 203 14.24 7.22 0.52
N PHE A 204 14.60 7.63 1.73
CA PHE A 204 15.12 8.97 1.97
C PHE A 204 16.55 9.15 1.45
N ILE A 205 16.83 10.36 0.98
CA ILE A 205 18.16 10.93 0.84
C ILE A 205 18.40 11.82 2.06
N ARG A 206 19.50 11.59 2.76
CA ARG A 206 19.88 12.33 3.97
C ARG A 206 21.07 13.23 3.70
N GLY A 207 21.03 14.45 4.22
CA GLY A 207 22.10 15.43 4.12
C GLY A 207 22.89 15.61 5.41
N ALA A 208 23.95 16.40 5.37
CA ALA A 208 24.79 16.70 6.54
C ALA A 208 24.27 17.87 7.40
N ALA A 209 23.27 18.62 6.92
CA ALA A 209 22.84 19.88 7.52
C ALA A 209 21.89 19.72 8.72
N GLY A 210 21.22 18.58 8.85
CA GLY A 210 20.23 18.36 9.91
C GLY A 210 19.74 16.92 9.98
N PRO A 211 18.91 16.60 10.99
CA PRO A 211 18.44 15.24 11.23
C PRO A 211 17.33 14.77 10.27
N ALA A 212 16.59 15.71 9.66
CA ALA A 212 15.55 15.40 8.69
C ALA A 212 16.16 15.00 7.32
N PRO A 213 15.51 14.09 6.58
CA PRO A 213 15.79 13.88 5.16
C PRO A 213 15.78 15.18 4.35
N VAL A 214 16.52 15.21 3.24
CA VAL A 214 16.56 16.36 2.31
C VAL A 214 15.78 16.11 1.04
N ASP A 215 15.56 14.84 0.67
CA ASP A 215 14.82 14.41 -0.51
C ASP A 215 14.39 12.95 -0.35
N ALA A 216 13.59 12.43 -1.28
CA ALA A 216 13.23 11.02 -1.39
C ALA A 216 13.20 10.54 -2.83
N VAL A 217 13.67 9.33 -3.08
CA VAL A 217 13.74 8.75 -4.43
C VAL A 217 13.13 7.36 -4.46
N ILE A 218 12.64 6.97 -5.63
CA ILE A 218 12.28 5.59 -5.90
C ILE A 218 13.51 4.71 -5.65
N ALA A 219 13.31 3.62 -4.91
CA ALA A 219 14.33 2.66 -4.59
C ALA A 219 14.37 1.56 -5.65
N ALA A 220 14.05 0.32 -5.28
CA ALA A 220 13.96 -0.80 -6.20
C ALA A 220 12.69 -1.58 -5.85
N PRO A 221 11.52 -1.10 -6.31
CA PRO A 221 10.26 -1.74 -5.99
C PRO A 221 10.26 -3.20 -6.46
N GLU A 222 9.90 -4.11 -5.56
CA GLU A 222 9.70 -5.53 -5.85
C GLU A 222 8.23 -5.87 -5.63
N SER A 223 7.64 -6.63 -6.56
CA SER A 223 6.21 -6.94 -6.50
C SER A 223 5.95 -8.44 -6.62
N THR A 224 5.01 -8.92 -5.81
CA THR A 224 4.58 -10.31 -5.77
C THR A 224 3.06 -10.38 -5.82
N VAL A 225 2.55 -11.42 -6.46
CA VAL A 225 1.13 -11.78 -6.42
C VAL A 225 0.99 -13.12 -5.74
N GLU A 226 0.06 -13.24 -4.79
CA GLU A 226 -0.34 -14.50 -4.18
C GLU A 226 -1.80 -14.77 -4.51
N THR A 227 -2.12 -16.00 -4.92
CA THR A 227 -3.49 -16.39 -5.29
C THR A 227 -3.81 -17.77 -4.75
N SER A 228 -5.00 -17.95 -4.17
CA SER A 228 -5.58 -19.27 -3.91
C SER A 228 -6.93 -19.40 -4.61
N ALA A 229 -7.16 -20.53 -5.29
CA ALA A 229 -8.44 -20.85 -5.92
C ALA A 229 -8.81 -22.32 -5.73
N VAL A 230 -10.11 -22.62 -5.63
CA VAL A 230 -10.60 -24.00 -5.54
C VAL A 230 -10.41 -24.74 -6.87
N PHE A 231 -10.02 -26.01 -6.80
CA PHE A 231 -10.01 -26.88 -7.96
C PHE A 231 -11.43 -27.11 -8.49
N GLY A 232 -11.63 -26.80 -9.76
CA GLY A 232 -12.91 -27.03 -10.42
C GLY A 232 -12.79 -27.16 -11.93
N SER A 233 -13.90 -27.51 -12.59
CA SER A 233 -14.00 -27.44 -14.06
C SER A 233 -13.74 -26.04 -14.59
N ASP A 234 -14.07 -25.02 -13.79
CA ASP A 234 -13.96 -23.60 -14.13
C ASP A 234 -12.69 -22.95 -13.54
N SER A 235 -11.87 -23.74 -12.84
CA SER A 235 -10.55 -23.37 -12.30
C SER A 235 -9.68 -24.63 -12.27
N PRO A 236 -9.26 -25.14 -13.45
CA PRO A 236 -8.43 -26.33 -13.53
C PRO A 236 -7.04 -26.06 -12.95
N SER A 237 -6.31 -27.14 -12.65
CA SER A 237 -4.92 -27.03 -12.22
C SER A 237 -4.11 -26.18 -13.19
N ARG A 238 -3.42 -25.18 -12.65
CA ARG A 238 -2.41 -24.35 -13.35
C ARG A 238 -0.99 -24.88 -13.16
N LEU A 239 -0.84 -26.19 -12.94
CA LEU A 239 0.46 -26.82 -12.66
C LEU A 239 1.42 -26.70 -13.84
N GLU A 240 0.90 -26.63 -15.06
CA GLU A 240 1.66 -26.38 -16.29
C GLU A 240 2.40 -25.04 -16.24
N LEU A 241 1.77 -23.99 -15.71
CA LEU A 241 2.44 -22.69 -15.54
C LEU A 241 3.60 -22.83 -14.54
N ALA A 242 3.40 -23.54 -13.43
CA ALA A 242 4.47 -23.84 -12.48
C ALA A 242 5.57 -24.74 -13.05
N TYR A 243 5.30 -25.52 -14.11
CA TYR A 243 6.32 -26.28 -14.84
C TYR A 243 7.12 -25.43 -15.82
N GLY A 244 6.61 -24.28 -16.25
CA GLY A 244 7.39 -23.32 -17.03
C GLY A 244 6.58 -22.57 -18.08
N SER A 245 5.52 -23.18 -18.62
CA SER A 245 4.73 -22.59 -19.70
C SER A 245 3.36 -23.25 -19.86
N ALA A 246 2.43 -22.57 -20.55
CA ALA A 246 1.12 -23.12 -20.85
C ALA A 246 1.24 -24.45 -21.63
N GLY A 247 0.66 -25.52 -21.07
CA GLY A 247 0.69 -26.86 -21.64
C GLY A 247 1.95 -27.67 -21.34
N ALA A 248 2.89 -27.16 -20.53
CA ALA A 248 4.04 -27.93 -20.08
C ALA A 248 3.60 -29.19 -19.31
N THR A 249 4.16 -30.35 -19.68
CA THR A 249 3.87 -31.65 -19.05
C THR A 249 4.96 -32.11 -18.08
N SER A 250 6.06 -31.38 -18.01
CA SER A 250 7.21 -31.64 -17.15
C SER A 250 7.96 -30.34 -16.87
N PRO A 251 8.70 -30.23 -15.75
CA PRO A 251 9.49 -29.04 -15.45
C PRO A 251 10.46 -28.67 -16.59
N GLU A 252 10.43 -27.41 -16.98
CA GLU A 252 11.27 -26.82 -18.02
C GLU A 252 12.48 -26.09 -17.40
N ASP A 253 13.55 -25.93 -18.17
CA ASP A 253 14.75 -25.22 -17.71
C ASP A 253 14.54 -23.70 -17.57
N LEU A 254 13.48 -23.17 -18.20
CA LEU A 254 13.09 -21.77 -18.18
C LEU A 254 11.62 -21.67 -17.82
N VAL A 255 11.30 -20.75 -16.92
CA VAL A 255 9.92 -20.40 -16.57
C VAL A 255 9.58 -19.10 -17.27
N GLY A 256 8.56 -19.12 -18.12
CA GLY A 256 8.06 -17.96 -18.83
C GLY A 256 7.08 -17.15 -17.99
N GLY A 257 7.09 -15.83 -18.19
CA GLY A 257 6.06 -14.95 -17.66
C GLY A 257 4.79 -15.00 -18.50
N VAL A 258 3.64 -14.84 -17.84
CA VAL A 258 2.31 -14.70 -18.47
C VAL A 258 1.68 -13.38 -18.06
N SER A 259 0.70 -12.88 -18.81
CA SER A 259 -0.05 -11.69 -18.40
C SER A 259 -0.99 -12.02 -17.25
N ALA A 260 -1.10 -11.14 -16.27
CA ALA A 260 -2.15 -11.16 -15.26
C ALA A 260 -2.81 -9.79 -15.13
N THR A 261 -4.11 -9.78 -14.84
CA THR A 261 -4.88 -8.56 -14.62
C THR A 261 -5.70 -8.71 -13.35
N LEU A 262 -5.56 -7.75 -12.43
CA LEU A 262 -6.46 -7.57 -11.28
C LEU A 262 -7.31 -6.33 -11.54
N ASP A 263 -8.59 -6.52 -11.81
CA ASP A 263 -9.55 -5.45 -12.09
C ASP A 263 -10.49 -5.26 -10.90
N VAL A 264 -10.58 -4.04 -10.39
CA VAL A 264 -11.54 -3.65 -9.37
C VAL A 264 -12.60 -2.77 -10.01
N THR A 265 -13.83 -3.29 -10.04
CA THR A 265 -14.99 -2.55 -10.54
C THR A 265 -16.09 -2.51 -9.48
N VAL A 266 -16.48 -1.31 -9.05
CA VAL A 266 -17.52 -1.09 -8.05
C VAL A 266 -18.76 -0.51 -8.71
N ASN A 267 -19.88 -1.24 -8.65
CA ASN A 267 -21.16 -0.83 -9.23
C ASN A 267 -21.08 -0.41 -10.71
N GLY A 268 -20.22 -1.07 -11.49
CA GLY A 268 -20.00 -0.79 -12.91
C GLY A 268 -19.09 0.40 -13.20
N THR A 269 -18.50 1.02 -12.17
CA THR A 269 -17.43 2.01 -12.28
C THR A 269 -16.10 1.31 -12.06
N GLN A 270 -15.22 1.36 -13.05
CA GLN A 270 -13.85 0.90 -12.91
C GLN A 270 -13.15 1.76 -11.85
N VAL A 271 -12.52 1.13 -10.87
CA VAL A 271 -11.79 1.79 -9.80
C VAL A 271 -10.29 1.76 -10.08
N SER A 272 -9.77 0.59 -10.43
CA SER A 272 -8.35 0.41 -10.76
C SER A 272 -8.13 -0.93 -11.45
N THR A 273 -7.27 -0.95 -12.46
CA THR A 273 -6.86 -2.16 -13.17
C THR A 273 -5.34 -2.32 -13.16
N TYR A 274 -4.86 -3.30 -12.40
CA TYR A 274 -3.44 -3.66 -12.35
C TYR A 274 -3.10 -4.62 -13.47
N ASN A 275 -2.30 -4.15 -14.44
CA ASN A 275 -1.78 -4.94 -15.55
C ASN A 275 -0.36 -5.39 -15.23
N LEU A 276 -0.16 -6.70 -15.19
CA LEU A 276 1.07 -7.32 -14.69
C LEU A 276 1.61 -8.35 -15.71
N THR A 277 2.93 -8.49 -15.74
CA THR A 277 3.57 -9.72 -16.26
C THR A 277 4.03 -10.52 -15.05
N VAL A 278 3.52 -11.74 -14.91
CA VAL A 278 3.75 -12.58 -13.74
C VAL A 278 4.46 -13.89 -14.12
N THR A 279 5.47 -14.26 -13.35
CA THR A 279 6.20 -15.52 -13.49
C THR A 279 5.96 -16.37 -12.26
N PRO A 280 5.47 -17.62 -12.40
CA PRO A 280 5.19 -18.49 -11.27
C PRO A 280 6.48 -18.83 -10.52
N ALA A 281 6.48 -18.55 -9.22
CA ALA A 281 7.61 -18.80 -8.32
C ALA A 281 7.42 -20.07 -7.50
N SER A 282 6.20 -20.32 -7.04
CA SER A 282 5.86 -21.52 -6.28
C SER A 282 4.39 -21.90 -6.47
N GLY A 283 4.08 -23.17 -6.20
CA GLY A 283 2.71 -23.66 -6.20
C GLY A 283 2.52 -24.83 -5.24
N SER A 284 1.40 -24.82 -4.52
CA SER A 284 0.97 -25.90 -3.64
C SER A 284 -0.45 -26.32 -3.96
N TRP A 285 -0.75 -27.58 -3.64
CA TRP A 285 -2.12 -28.06 -3.53
C TRP A 285 -2.42 -28.23 -2.05
N ASP A 286 -3.41 -27.48 -1.60
CA ASP A 286 -3.85 -27.47 -0.23
C ASP A 286 -5.12 -28.32 -0.12
N ASN A 287 -5.41 -28.87 1.05
CA ASN A 287 -6.66 -29.61 1.28
C ASN A 287 -6.88 -30.82 0.34
N VAL A 288 -5.81 -31.56 0.04
CA VAL A 288 -5.84 -32.68 -0.94
C VAL A 288 -6.54 -33.95 -0.40
N ILE A 289 -6.41 -34.23 0.89
CA ILE A 289 -6.91 -35.48 1.51
C ILE A 289 -8.03 -35.22 2.53
N ASN A 290 -8.24 -33.95 2.92
CA ASN A 290 -9.27 -33.60 3.88
C ASN A 290 -10.66 -33.50 3.22
N THR A 291 -11.67 -33.17 4.01
CA THR A 291 -13.05 -33.03 3.56
C THR A 291 -13.38 -31.64 3.01
N GLU A 292 -12.42 -30.72 3.07
CA GLU A 292 -12.56 -29.35 2.57
C GLU A 292 -12.33 -29.33 1.06
N ASN A 293 -12.66 -28.22 0.41
CA ASN A 293 -12.36 -28.06 -1.01
C ASN A 293 -10.84 -28.03 -1.19
N THR A 294 -10.34 -28.83 -2.13
CA THR A 294 -8.93 -28.75 -2.52
C THR A 294 -8.69 -27.41 -3.21
N GLU A 295 -7.62 -26.73 -2.81
CA GLU A 295 -7.22 -25.43 -3.33
C GLU A 295 -5.86 -25.50 -3.99
N GLN A 296 -5.65 -24.65 -4.99
CA GLN A 296 -4.34 -24.39 -5.57
C GLN A 296 -3.88 -23.00 -5.15
N SER A 297 -2.79 -22.96 -4.38
CA SER A 297 -2.10 -21.72 -4.03
C SER A 297 -0.90 -21.52 -4.95
N LEU A 298 -0.73 -20.30 -5.47
CA LEU A 298 0.38 -19.92 -6.33
C LEU A 298 0.96 -18.59 -5.86
N THR A 299 2.29 -18.53 -5.82
CA THR A 299 3.04 -17.28 -5.66
C THR A 299 3.66 -16.93 -7.01
N TRP A 300 3.52 -15.68 -7.40
CA TRP A 300 4.02 -15.14 -8.65
C TRP A 300 4.96 -13.98 -8.37
N ASN A 301 6.09 -13.96 -9.05
CA ASN A 301 6.92 -12.77 -9.15
C ASN A 301 6.35 -11.87 -10.23
N VAL A 302 6.28 -10.57 -10.00
CA VAL A 302 5.90 -9.59 -11.03
C VAL A 302 7.17 -9.10 -11.71
N ASP A 303 7.26 -9.33 -13.02
CA ASP A 303 8.37 -8.90 -13.85
C ASP A 303 7.96 -7.70 -14.71
N GLY A 304 8.89 -6.78 -14.96
CA GLY A 304 8.65 -5.62 -15.84
C GLY A 304 7.88 -4.46 -15.20
N GLY A 305 7.50 -4.57 -13.93
CA GLY A 305 6.83 -3.51 -13.15
C GLY A 305 5.32 -3.64 -13.07
N VAL A 306 4.70 -2.76 -12.29
CA VAL A 306 3.25 -2.65 -12.10
C VAL A 306 2.75 -1.46 -12.91
N SER A 307 1.70 -1.66 -13.69
CA SER A 307 0.97 -0.58 -14.39
C SER A 307 -0.49 -0.58 -13.94
N VAL A 308 -1.01 0.61 -13.68
CA VAL A 308 -2.40 0.87 -13.27
C VAL A 308 -3.11 1.65 -14.37
N ALA A 309 -4.39 1.33 -14.61
CA ALA A 309 -5.26 1.96 -15.59
C ALA A 309 -6.70 2.11 -15.09
#